data_AF-A0AA44ZPE9-F1
#
_entry.id   AF-A0AA44ZPE9-F1
#
_cell.length_a   1.000
_cell.length_b   1.000
_cell.length_c   1.000
_cell.angle_alpha   90.00
_cell.angle_beta   90.00
_cell.angle_gamma   90.00
#
_symmetry.space_group_name_H-M   'P 1'
#
loop_
_entity.id
_entity.type
_entity.pdbx_description
1 polymer ?
#
loop_
_entity_poly.entity_id
_entity_poly.type
_entity_poly.pdbx_seq_one_letter_code
_entity_poly.pdbx_strand_id
1 'polypeptide(L)'
;MAGDHDVPVPRTGFSIARRGYDQAQVDSHLRRLDAEVRMLAADRDAAVAQNTRLSRELDDARTRAEAMQQQVNRLAGPPQSVQGMSERLRSMLRLAEDEVAEMHAAADREIAEKRRRAEEHARTVVEDARVRAEQTLAQAEATAAEAAHRSAERERAVEEKQSRVERELAALRERTEAELAERRRVTEAELAEQRTTTERDLAEQRSSTERELTEAERTVTARITRADTEARENREQVEHDFRIAMDQRRTEALTSLFAERDALEADISRREREAAERIRRDLDQARTDGEKIRSDARRDAEETTSAAQRRVEQLIGLRARVAEQLRGARSLIESGVDDLDAGPALADLPADEPPAGQAPVEQPPAGISEPRTTVAPAAPGAADTPASTPRTVEEAVAAKERRPAAAAETQPEPPAGPAGSGSSGSGRPRPSPRARSSYGGSKRTARTR
;
A
#
# COMPACT_ATOMS: atom_id res chain seq x y z
N MET A 1 15.18 99.97 -157.18
CA MET A 1 14.80 101.13 -158.00
C MET A 1 13.83 101.97 -157.20
N ALA A 2 14.23 103.22 -156.90
CA ALA A 2 13.45 104.33 -156.33
C ALA A 2 12.73 104.08 -154.97
N GLY A 3 12.68 105.00 -154.02
CA GLY A 3 13.16 106.36 -153.96
C GLY A 3 13.28 106.76 -152.50
N ASP A 4 14.28 107.59 -152.25
CA ASP A 4 14.49 108.34 -151.04
C ASP A 4 13.28 109.24 -150.79
N HIS A 5 12.45 108.88 -149.81
CA HIS A 5 11.49 109.78 -149.20
C HIS A 5 11.79 109.80 -147.71
N ASP A 6 12.79 110.60 -147.38
CA ASP A 6 12.97 111.27 -146.10
C ASP A 6 11.67 112.02 -145.79
N VAL A 7 10.68 111.30 -145.23
CA VAL A 7 9.45 111.90 -144.74
C VAL A 7 9.85 112.63 -143.47
N PRO A 8 9.82 113.98 -143.46
CA PRO A 8 10.19 114.73 -142.28
C PRO A 8 9.21 114.35 -141.18
N VAL A 9 9.73 113.78 -140.09
CA VAL A 9 8.97 113.62 -138.85
C VAL A 9 8.41 115.00 -138.53
N PRO A 10 7.08 115.22 -138.63
CA PRO A 10 6.51 116.51 -138.29
C PRO A 10 6.92 116.77 -136.86
N ARG A 11 7.50 117.94 -136.56
CA ARG A 11 7.71 118.37 -135.18
C ARG A 11 6.32 118.29 -134.52
N THR A 12 6.05 117.24 -133.75
CA THR A 12 4.72 116.88 -133.24
C THR A 12 4.29 117.79 -132.09
N GLY A 13 4.72 119.05 -132.12
CA GLY A 13 4.35 120.08 -131.18
C GLY A 13 3.46 121.09 -131.88
N PHE A 14 2.35 121.45 -131.24
CA PHE A 14 1.54 122.57 -131.68
C PHE A 14 2.34 123.89 -131.57
N SER A 15 2.14 124.84 -132.49
CA SER A 15 2.76 126.17 -132.42
C SER A 15 2.20 127.00 -131.25
N ILE A 16 3.07 127.61 -130.43
CA ILE A 16 2.67 128.38 -129.23
C ILE A 16 2.24 129.80 -129.63
N ALA A 17 1.01 130.21 -129.28
CA ALA A 17 0.48 131.56 -129.49
C ALA A 17 0.17 132.26 -128.15
N ARG A 18 0.22 133.60 -128.10
CA ARG A 18 0.15 134.42 -126.86
C ARG A 18 -1.13 134.26 -126.01
N ARG A 19 -2.15 133.59 -126.55
CA ARG A 19 -3.36 133.10 -125.86
C ARG A 19 -3.68 131.70 -126.41
N GLY A 20 -2.97 130.69 -125.91
CA GLY A 20 -3.13 129.29 -126.32
C GLY A 20 -3.80 128.44 -125.24
N TYR A 21 -4.15 127.20 -125.60
CA TYR A 21 -4.56 126.17 -124.65
C TYR A 21 -3.40 125.82 -123.71
N ASP A 22 -3.72 125.41 -122.48
CA ASP A 22 -2.72 124.96 -121.53
C ASP A 22 -2.02 123.70 -122.07
N GLN A 23 -0.71 123.83 -122.30
CA GLN A 23 0.12 122.77 -122.87
C GLN A 23 0.07 121.49 -122.03
N ALA A 24 0.06 121.60 -120.69
CA ALA A 24 0.01 120.43 -119.83
C ALA A 24 -1.32 119.67 -119.96
N GLN A 25 -2.42 120.39 -120.16
CA GLN A 25 -3.74 119.80 -120.38
C GLN A 25 -3.84 119.14 -121.75
N VAL A 26 -3.30 119.78 -122.80
CA VAL A 26 -3.27 119.22 -124.17
C VAL A 26 -2.39 117.98 -124.23
N ASP A 27 -1.20 118.00 -123.65
CA ASP A 27 -0.29 116.85 -123.62
C ASP A 27 -0.87 115.68 -122.80
N SER A 28 -1.64 115.97 -121.75
CA SER A 28 -2.38 114.94 -121.01
C SER A 28 -3.51 114.34 -121.87
N HIS A 29 -4.26 115.18 -122.60
CA HIS A 29 -5.34 114.72 -123.47
C HIS A 29 -4.82 113.94 -124.68
N LEU A 30 -3.72 114.37 -125.31
CA LEU A 30 -3.07 113.64 -126.39
C LEU A 30 -2.50 112.31 -125.91
N ARG A 31 -1.87 112.26 -124.73
CA ARG A 31 -1.44 110.98 -124.13
C ARG A 31 -2.62 110.04 -123.90
N ARG A 32 -3.78 110.58 -123.53
CA ARG A 32 -5.02 109.79 -123.41
C ARG A 32 -5.51 109.29 -124.77
N LEU A 33 -5.57 110.14 -125.79
CA LEU A 33 -5.96 109.76 -127.15
C LEU A 33 -4.99 108.72 -127.76
N ASP A 34 -3.68 108.89 -127.58
CA ASP A 34 -2.68 107.92 -128.02
C ASP A 34 -2.86 106.57 -127.31
N ALA A 35 -3.18 106.59 -126.02
CA ALA A 35 -3.51 105.38 -125.28
C ALA A 35 -4.81 104.73 -125.78
N GLU A 36 -5.84 105.52 -126.08
CA GLU A 36 -7.11 105.06 -126.67
C GLU A 36 -6.91 104.46 -128.07
N VAL A 37 -6.10 105.10 -128.94
CA VAL A 37 -5.77 104.59 -130.28
C VAL A 37 -4.97 103.30 -130.19
N ARG A 38 -4.02 103.19 -129.27
CA ARG A 38 -3.27 101.95 -129.03
C ARG A 38 -4.18 100.83 -128.52
N MET A 39 -5.13 101.15 -127.64
CA MET A 39 -6.11 100.20 -127.15
C MET A 39 -7.01 99.71 -128.29
N LEU A 40 -7.56 100.61 -129.11
CA LEU A 40 -8.38 100.24 -130.27
C LEU A 40 -7.60 99.44 -131.32
N ALA A 41 -6.32 99.75 -131.52
CA ALA A 41 -5.46 98.96 -132.42
C ALA A 41 -5.24 97.55 -131.86
N ALA A 42 -4.98 97.42 -130.55
CA ALA A 42 -4.86 96.12 -129.89
C ALA A 42 -6.19 95.33 -129.94
N ASP A 43 -7.32 95.98 -129.73
CA ASP A 43 -8.66 95.37 -129.81
C ASP A 43 -8.98 94.90 -131.23
N ARG A 44 -8.65 95.72 -132.25
CA ARG A 44 -8.79 95.34 -133.66
C ARG A 44 -7.92 94.13 -133.97
N ASP A 45 -6.66 94.12 -133.55
CA ASP A 45 -5.74 93.02 -133.83
C ASP A 45 -6.19 91.74 -133.11
N ALA A 46 -6.71 91.84 -131.89
CA ALA A 46 -7.35 90.74 -131.18
C ALA A 46 -8.60 90.21 -131.91
N ALA A 47 -9.45 91.10 -132.43
CA ALA A 47 -10.63 90.73 -133.20
C ALA A 47 -10.26 90.05 -134.53
N VAL A 48 -9.22 90.52 -135.23
CA VAL A 48 -8.70 89.87 -136.44
C VAL A 48 -8.13 88.49 -136.12
N ALA A 49 -7.36 88.37 -135.03
CA ALA A 49 -6.86 87.07 -134.57
C ALA A 49 -8.01 86.10 -134.22
N GLN A 50 -9.06 86.59 -133.56
CA GLN A 50 -10.25 85.79 -133.27
C GLN A 50 -10.99 85.38 -134.54
N ASN A 51 -11.15 86.29 -135.52
CA ASN A 51 -11.82 85.98 -136.78
C ASN A 51 -11.07 84.89 -137.56
N THR A 52 -9.74 85.01 -137.68
CA THR A 52 -8.92 83.98 -138.34
C THR A 52 -8.98 82.63 -137.64
N ARG A 53 -9.08 82.60 -136.30
CA ARG A 53 -9.29 81.36 -135.53
C ARG A 53 -10.66 80.75 -135.83
N LEU A 54 -11.73 81.54 -135.79
CA LEU A 54 -13.08 81.07 -136.07
C LEU A 54 -13.22 80.54 -137.50
N SER A 55 -12.59 81.18 -138.48
CA SER A 55 -12.57 80.66 -139.86
C SER A 55 -11.94 79.27 -139.94
N ARG A 56 -10.81 79.04 -139.26
CA ARG A 56 -10.18 77.71 -139.20
C ARG A 56 -11.08 76.67 -138.53
N GLU A 57 -11.67 77.00 -137.39
CA GLU A 57 -12.59 76.10 -136.69
C GLU A 57 -13.82 75.74 -137.55
N LEU A 58 -14.30 76.70 -138.35
CA LEU A 58 -15.42 76.51 -139.27
C LEU A 58 -15.03 75.60 -140.44
N ASP A 59 -13.85 75.78 -141.04
CA ASP A 59 -13.35 74.92 -142.11
C ASP A 59 -13.08 73.49 -141.59
N ASP A 60 -12.56 73.33 -140.38
CA ASP A 60 -12.39 72.03 -139.72
C ASP A 60 -13.74 71.36 -139.43
N ALA A 61 -14.74 72.13 -139.00
CA ALA A 61 -16.09 71.62 -138.77
C ALA A 61 -16.77 71.21 -140.09
N ARG A 62 -16.61 71.98 -141.18
CA ARG A 62 -17.10 71.64 -142.52
C ARG A 62 -16.49 70.33 -143.03
N THR A 63 -15.17 70.19 -142.91
CA THR A 63 -14.45 68.98 -143.31
C THR A 63 -14.93 67.76 -142.52
N ARG A 64 -15.15 67.90 -141.20
CA ARG A 64 -15.71 66.83 -140.37
C ARG A 64 -17.16 66.48 -140.74
N ALA A 65 -17.99 67.47 -141.03
CA ALA A 65 -19.37 67.27 -141.44
C ALA A 65 -19.44 66.55 -142.80
N GLU A 66 -18.60 66.93 -143.77
CA GLU A 66 -18.50 66.25 -145.07
C GLU A 66 -18.05 64.79 -144.90
N ALA A 67 -17.05 64.53 -144.04
CA ALA A 67 -16.60 63.18 -143.75
C ALA A 67 -17.70 62.31 -143.09
N MET A 68 -18.42 62.84 -142.09
CA MET A 68 -19.56 62.15 -141.47
C MET A 68 -20.69 61.92 -142.47
N GLN A 69 -20.99 62.89 -143.34
CA GLN A 69 -22.02 62.74 -144.37
C GLN A 69 -21.64 61.65 -145.38
N GLN A 70 -20.37 61.57 -145.78
CA GLN A 70 -19.86 60.48 -146.62
C GLN A 70 -19.92 59.12 -145.92
N GLN A 71 -19.69 59.07 -144.61
CA GLN A 71 -19.83 57.85 -143.82
C GLN A 71 -21.30 57.42 -143.70
N VAL A 72 -22.21 58.36 -143.42
CA VAL A 72 -23.65 58.10 -143.38
C VAL A 72 -24.17 57.67 -144.75
N ASN A 73 -23.79 58.33 -145.84
CA ASN A 73 -24.18 57.92 -147.19
C ASN A 73 -23.67 56.51 -147.55
N ARG A 74 -22.50 56.11 -147.04
CA ARG A 74 -22.00 54.73 -147.16
C ARG A 74 -22.83 53.74 -146.35
N LEU A 75 -23.27 54.11 -145.15
CA LEU A 75 -24.09 53.26 -144.26
C LEU A 75 -25.59 53.21 -144.65
N ALA A 76 -26.11 54.27 -145.28
CA ALA A 76 -27.51 54.46 -145.65
C ALA A 76 -27.81 54.17 -147.13
N GLY A 77 -26.80 53.85 -147.94
CA GLY A 77 -26.97 53.43 -149.33
C GLY A 77 -27.73 52.09 -149.48
N PRO A 78 -28.35 51.81 -150.65
CA PRO A 78 -29.11 50.58 -150.89
C PRO A 78 -28.25 49.30 -150.75
N PRO A 79 -28.78 48.20 -150.19
CA PRO A 79 -28.01 47.05 -149.72
C PRO A 79 -27.63 46.08 -150.86
N GLN A 80 -26.80 46.51 -151.81
CA GLN A 80 -26.38 45.66 -152.94
C GLN A 80 -24.88 45.40 -153.04
N SER A 81 -24.09 45.71 -151.99
CA SER A 81 -22.69 45.30 -151.93
C SER A 81 -22.44 44.30 -150.78
N VAL A 82 -21.75 43.20 -151.10
CA VAL A 82 -21.29 42.18 -150.14
C VAL A 82 -20.39 42.80 -149.04
N GLN A 83 -19.74 43.90 -149.38
CA GLN A 83 -18.89 44.68 -148.46
C GLN A 83 -19.72 45.35 -147.33
N GLY A 84 -20.87 45.96 -147.66
CA GLY A 84 -21.73 46.62 -146.67
C GLY A 84 -22.44 45.66 -145.70
N MET A 85 -22.80 44.46 -146.18
CA MET A 85 -23.28 43.37 -145.31
C MET A 85 -22.20 42.87 -144.35
N SER A 86 -20.96 42.74 -144.83
CA SER A 86 -19.82 42.33 -144.01
C SER A 86 -19.45 43.37 -142.96
N GLU A 87 -19.54 44.68 -143.28
CA GLU A 87 -19.32 45.77 -142.32
C GLU A 87 -20.40 45.85 -141.24
N ARG A 88 -21.68 45.66 -141.60
CA ARG A 88 -22.77 45.59 -140.63
C ARG A 88 -22.68 44.36 -139.72
N LEU A 89 -22.35 43.18 -140.26
CA LEU A 89 -22.11 41.98 -139.46
C LEU A 89 -20.94 42.15 -138.48
N ARG A 90 -19.84 42.78 -138.92
CA ARG A 90 -18.73 43.15 -138.02
C ARG A 90 -19.16 44.14 -136.94
N SER A 91 -20.01 45.13 -137.27
CA SER A 91 -20.54 46.07 -136.28
C SER A 91 -21.48 45.40 -135.28
N MET A 92 -22.33 44.46 -135.72
CA MET A 92 -23.24 43.71 -134.85
C MET A 92 -22.50 42.70 -133.98
N LEU A 93 -21.48 42.02 -134.51
CA LEU A 93 -20.58 41.15 -133.74
C LEU A 93 -19.80 41.96 -132.71
N ARG A 94 -19.27 43.13 -133.09
CA ARG A 94 -18.59 44.02 -132.15
C ARG A 94 -19.53 44.51 -131.04
N LEU A 95 -20.77 44.89 -131.38
CA LEU A 95 -21.77 45.24 -130.38
C LEU A 95 -22.10 44.05 -129.46
N ALA A 96 -22.21 42.84 -130.00
CA ALA A 96 -22.45 41.64 -129.20
C ALA A 96 -21.24 41.27 -128.32
N GLU A 97 -20.02 41.45 -128.81
CA GLU A 97 -18.78 41.31 -128.04
C GLU A 97 -18.72 42.35 -126.90
N ASP A 98 -19.06 43.61 -127.19
CA ASP A 98 -19.15 44.68 -126.20
C ASP A 98 -20.24 44.36 -125.15
N GLU A 99 -21.41 43.89 -125.57
CA GLU A 99 -22.50 43.48 -124.68
C GLU A 99 -22.09 42.29 -123.79
N VAL A 100 -21.43 41.28 -124.35
CA VAL A 100 -20.91 40.13 -123.57
C VAL A 100 -19.84 40.59 -122.58
N ALA A 101 -18.96 41.50 -122.99
CA ALA A 101 -17.96 42.10 -122.10
C ALA A 101 -18.63 42.89 -120.96
N GLU A 102 -19.71 43.63 -121.23
CA GLU A 102 -20.51 44.31 -120.22
C GLU A 102 -21.21 43.33 -119.28
N MET A 103 -21.80 42.24 -119.79
CA MET A 103 -22.41 41.19 -118.97
C MET A 103 -21.40 40.51 -118.05
N HIS A 104 -20.19 40.20 -118.55
CA HIS A 104 -19.11 39.68 -117.72
C HIS A 104 -18.67 40.69 -116.66
N ALA A 105 -18.48 41.95 -117.04
CA ALA A 105 -18.13 43.01 -116.08
C ALA A 105 -19.23 43.26 -115.04
N ALA A 106 -20.50 43.08 -115.40
CA ALA A 106 -21.63 43.13 -114.47
C ALA A 106 -21.64 41.92 -113.53
N ALA A 107 -21.46 40.71 -114.06
CA ALA A 107 -21.39 39.47 -113.29
C ALA A 107 -20.21 39.49 -112.30
N ASP A 108 -19.04 39.93 -112.73
CA ASP A 108 -17.85 40.05 -111.87
C ASP A 108 -18.09 41.05 -110.72
N ARG A 109 -18.76 42.18 -111.01
CA ARG A 109 -19.17 43.15 -109.98
C ARG A 109 -20.15 42.54 -108.98
N GLU A 110 -21.14 41.78 -109.46
CA GLU A 110 -22.13 41.13 -108.59
C GLU A 110 -21.48 40.03 -107.72
N ILE A 111 -20.57 39.22 -108.29
CA ILE A 111 -19.82 38.20 -107.56
C ILE A 111 -18.93 38.86 -106.51
N ALA A 112 -18.22 39.94 -106.85
CA ALA A 112 -17.39 40.70 -105.92
C ALA A 112 -18.23 41.28 -104.78
N GLU A 113 -19.40 41.82 -105.07
CA GLU A 113 -20.32 42.34 -104.04
C GLU A 113 -20.84 41.23 -103.13
N LYS A 114 -21.29 40.09 -103.69
CA LYS A 114 -21.74 38.94 -102.89
C LYS A 114 -20.62 38.40 -102.00
N ARG A 115 -19.39 38.31 -102.51
CA ARG A 115 -18.20 37.92 -101.73
C ARG A 115 -17.94 38.91 -100.60
N ARG A 116 -17.94 40.22 -100.89
CA ARG A 116 -17.75 41.26 -99.87
C ARG A 116 -18.81 41.16 -98.76
N ARG A 117 -20.08 41.02 -99.12
CA ARG A 117 -21.18 40.86 -98.15
C ARG A 117 -21.04 39.57 -97.33
N ALA A 118 -20.62 38.47 -97.95
CA ALA A 118 -20.38 37.20 -97.25
C ALA A 118 -19.18 37.30 -96.30
N GLU A 119 -18.10 37.96 -96.69
CA GLU A 119 -16.93 38.21 -95.85
C GLU A 119 -17.26 39.14 -94.68
N GLU A 120 -18.03 40.20 -94.91
CA GLU A 120 -18.54 41.09 -93.85
C GLU A 120 -19.40 40.31 -92.87
N HIS A 121 -20.35 39.51 -93.36
CA HIS A 121 -21.18 38.67 -92.50
C HIS A 121 -20.35 37.66 -91.71
N ALA A 122 -19.41 36.96 -92.35
CA ALA A 122 -18.50 36.03 -91.69
C ALA A 122 -17.69 36.73 -90.58
N ARG A 123 -17.17 37.94 -90.83
CA ARG A 123 -16.49 38.75 -89.81
C ARG A 123 -17.42 39.06 -88.64
N THR A 124 -18.65 39.50 -88.89
CA THR A 124 -19.60 39.78 -87.80
C THR A 124 -19.91 38.53 -86.97
N VAL A 125 -20.10 37.37 -87.59
CA VAL A 125 -20.37 36.11 -86.88
C VAL A 125 -19.17 35.68 -86.03
N VAL A 126 -17.95 35.82 -86.54
CA VAL A 126 -16.73 35.49 -85.80
C VAL A 126 -16.53 36.44 -84.62
N GLU A 127 -16.72 37.75 -84.80
CA GLU A 127 -16.61 38.71 -83.70
C GLU A 127 -17.70 38.49 -82.63
N ASP A 128 -18.95 38.26 -83.04
CA ASP A 128 -20.03 37.89 -82.12
C ASP A 128 -19.72 36.60 -81.34
N ALA A 129 -19.17 35.59 -82.02
CA ALA A 129 -18.79 34.33 -81.39
C ALA A 129 -17.63 34.52 -80.39
N ARG A 130 -16.64 35.38 -80.72
CA ARG A 130 -15.54 35.74 -79.82
C ARG A 130 -16.06 36.45 -78.58
N VAL A 131 -16.89 37.48 -78.74
CA VAL A 131 -17.49 38.22 -77.63
C VAL A 131 -18.31 37.30 -76.73
N ARG A 132 -19.12 36.39 -77.30
CA ARG A 132 -19.88 35.41 -76.51
C ARG A 132 -18.95 34.44 -75.76
N ALA A 133 -17.89 33.97 -76.40
CA ALA A 133 -16.92 33.07 -75.76
C ALA A 133 -16.22 33.77 -74.57
N GLU A 134 -15.77 35.01 -74.77
CA GLU A 134 -15.18 35.84 -73.71
C GLU A 134 -16.17 36.06 -72.55
N GLN A 135 -17.44 36.35 -72.86
CA GLN A 135 -18.49 36.50 -71.84
C GLN A 135 -18.71 35.19 -71.05
N THR A 136 -18.74 34.04 -71.73
CA THR A 136 -18.90 32.74 -71.04
C THR A 136 -17.70 32.40 -70.17
N LEU A 137 -16.48 32.74 -70.61
CA LEU A 137 -15.27 32.53 -69.82
C LEU A 137 -15.28 33.45 -68.59
N ALA A 138 -15.59 34.74 -68.76
CA ALA A 138 -15.70 35.68 -67.65
C ALA A 138 -16.78 35.27 -66.64
N GLN A 139 -17.93 34.76 -67.11
CA GLN A 139 -18.98 34.25 -66.24
C GLN A 139 -18.55 32.96 -65.51
N ALA A 140 -17.86 32.05 -66.19
CA ALA A 140 -17.30 30.84 -65.58
C ALA A 140 -16.26 31.18 -64.50
N GLU A 141 -15.36 32.12 -64.78
CA GLU A 141 -14.35 32.61 -63.83
C GLU A 141 -15.01 33.28 -62.62
N ALA A 142 -16.02 34.13 -62.81
CA ALA A 142 -16.74 34.76 -61.72
C ALA A 142 -17.44 33.73 -60.82
N THR A 143 -18.14 32.76 -61.42
CA THR A 143 -18.81 31.69 -60.64
C THR A 143 -17.81 30.77 -59.92
N ALA A 144 -16.65 30.49 -60.52
CA ALA A 144 -15.57 29.74 -59.89
C ALA A 144 -14.97 30.52 -58.70
N ALA A 145 -14.74 31.82 -58.86
CA ALA A 145 -14.25 32.68 -57.78
C ALA A 145 -15.25 32.77 -56.62
N GLU A 146 -16.54 32.93 -56.90
CA GLU A 146 -17.61 32.91 -55.89
C GLU A 146 -17.72 31.54 -55.18
N ALA A 147 -17.51 30.44 -55.90
CA ALA A 147 -17.50 29.11 -55.31
C ALA A 147 -16.29 28.92 -54.38
N ALA A 148 -15.10 29.35 -54.81
CA ALA A 148 -13.88 29.31 -54.01
C ALA A 148 -13.96 30.20 -52.77
N HIS A 149 -14.55 31.39 -52.87
CA HIS A 149 -14.80 32.25 -51.72
C HIS A 149 -15.74 31.58 -50.72
N ARG A 150 -16.87 31.03 -51.19
CA ARG A 150 -17.82 30.32 -50.34
C ARG A 150 -17.23 29.06 -49.70
N SER A 151 -16.32 28.33 -50.38
CA SER A 151 -15.64 27.19 -49.76
C SER A 151 -14.66 27.65 -48.69
N ALA A 152 -13.86 28.69 -48.95
CA ALA A 152 -12.94 29.25 -47.97
C ALA A 152 -13.66 29.79 -46.72
N GLU A 153 -14.81 30.45 -46.88
CA GLU A 153 -15.65 30.87 -45.75
C GLU A 153 -16.20 29.69 -44.94
N ARG A 154 -16.61 28.61 -45.63
CA ARG A 154 -17.07 27.39 -44.96
C ARG A 154 -15.95 26.70 -44.19
N GLU A 155 -14.76 26.62 -44.77
CA GLU A 155 -13.56 26.07 -44.13
C GLU A 155 -13.21 26.87 -42.88
N ARG A 156 -13.12 28.21 -42.98
CA ARG A 156 -12.91 29.09 -41.83
C ARG A 156 -13.98 28.91 -40.76
N ALA A 157 -15.25 28.84 -41.15
CA ALA A 157 -16.35 28.63 -40.19
C ALA A 157 -16.29 27.25 -39.51
N VAL A 158 -15.76 26.23 -40.19
CA VAL A 158 -15.53 24.90 -39.61
C VAL A 158 -14.33 24.94 -38.66
N GLU A 159 -13.22 25.55 -39.04
CA GLU A 159 -12.03 25.73 -38.19
C GLU A 159 -12.35 26.54 -36.92
N GLU A 160 -13.13 27.61 -37.05
CA GLU A 160 -13.59 28.41 -35.90
C GLU A 160 -14.44 27.57 -34.94
N LYS A 161 -15.37 26.76 -35.46
CA LYS A 161 -16.18 25.84 -34.65
C LYS A 161 -15.32 24.75 -34.02
N GLN A 162 -14.38 24.17 -34.75
CA GLN A 162 -13.45 23.17 -34.23
C GLN A 162 -12.60 23.75 -33.10
N SER A 163 -11.98 24.91 -33.31
CA SER A 163 -11.18 25.60 -32.28
C SER A 163 -12.01 25.96 -31.05
N ARG A 164 -13.30 26.29 -31.23
CA ARG A 164 -14.22 26.56 -30.12
C ARG A 164 -14.53 25.28 -29.35
N VAL A 165 -14.84 24.19 -30.04
CA VAL A 165 -15.10 22.89 -29.41
C VAL A 165 -13.85 22.39 -28.70
N GLU A 166 -12.66 22.52 -29.28
CA GLU A 166 -11.39 22.16 -28.64
C GLU A 166 -11.14 22.96 -27.36
N ARG A 167 -11.38 24.28 -27.39
CA ARG A 167 -11.28 25.13 -26.20
C ARG A 167 -12.31 24.75 -25.13
N GLU A 168 -13.55 24.47 -25.52
CA GLU A 168 -14.60 24.03 -24.59
C GLU A 168 -14.26 22.66 -23.98
N LEU A 169 -13.72 21.72 -24.76
CA LEU A 169 -13.26 20.42 -24.27
C LEU A 169 -12.04 20.54 -23.36
N ALA A 170 -11.08 21.40 -23.68
CA ALA A 170 -9.93 21.67 -22.82
C ALA A 170 -10.36 22.26 -21.48
N ALA A 171 -11.23 23.27 -21.50
CA ALA A 171 -11.79 23.87 -20.29
C ALA A 171 -12.61 22.88 -19.46
N LEU A 172 -13.37 21.99 -20.11
CA LEU A 172 -14.11 20.94 -19.41
C LEU A 172 -13.16 19.94 -18.74
N ARG A 173 -12.11 19.50 -19.44
CA ARG A 173 -11.09 18.59 -18.89
C ARG A 173 -10.41 19.21 -17.67
N GLU A 174 -9.94 20.45 -17.78
CA GLU A 174 -9.31 21.17 -16.67
C GLU A 174 -10.24 21.28 -15.46
N ARG A 175 -11.53 21.59 -15.67
CA ARG A 175 -12.52 21.60 -14.58
C ARG A 175 -12.69 20.23 -13.94
N THR A 176 -12.82 19.16 -14.73
CA THR A 176 -12.96 17.80 -14.18
C THR A 176 -11.71 17.33 -13.45
N GLU A 177 -10.52 17.70 -13.92
CA GLU A 177 -9.26 17.40 -13.25
C GLU A 177 -9.13 18.15 -11.93
N ALA A 178 -9.52 19.43 -11.90
CA ALA A 178 -9.57 20.23 -10.69
C ALA A 178 -10.57 19.67 -9.67
N GLU A 179 -11.78 19.29 -10.11
CA GLU A 179 -12.78 18.65 -9.24
C GLU A 179 -12.31 17.30 -8.68
N LEU A 180 -11.63 16.48 -9.50
CA LEU A 180 -11.05 15.22 -9.05
C LEU A 180 -9.89 15.43 -8.08
N ALA A 181 -9.02 16.42 -8.32
CA ALA A 181 -7.94 16.76 -7.42
C ALA A 181 -8.47 17.25 -6.07
N GLU A 182 -9.52 18.07 -6.07
CA GLU A 182 -10.15 18.57 -4.86
C GLU A 182 -10.83 17.45 -4.08
N ARG A 183 -11.60 16.59 -4.75
CA ARG A 183 -12.20 15.40 -4.12
C ARG A 183 -11.13 14.49 -3.51
N ARG A 184 -10.01 14.27 -4.20
CA ARG A 184 -8.89 13.48 -3.66
C ARG A 184 -8.31 14.11 -2.40
N ARG A 185 -8.04 15.43 -2.41
CA ARG A 185 -7.55 16.15 -1.24
C ARG A 185 -8.49 16.04 -0.05
N VAL A 186 -9.80 16.21 -0.27
CA VAL A 186 -10.81 16.06 0.78
C VAL A 186 -10.81 14.63 1.33
N THR A 187 -10.84 13.62 0.47
CA THR A 187 -10.83 12.22 0.92
C THR A 187 -9.54 11.83 1.63
N GLU A 188 -8.40 12.36 1.21
CA GLU A 188 -7.09 12.14 1.86
C GLU A 188 -7.05 12.81 3.23
N ALA A 189 -7.60 14.02 3.36
CA ALA A 189 -7.71 14.73 4.61
C ALA A 189 -8.65 14.01 5.59
N GLU A 190 -9.82 13.56 5.14
CA GLU A 190 -10.76 12.75 5.94
C GLU A 190 -10.12 11.44 6.42
N LEU A 191 -9.39 10.75 5.53
CA LEU A 191 -8.70 9.51 5.88
C LEU A 191 -7.55 9.76 6.88
N ALA A 192 -6.82 10.87 6.73
CA ALA A 192 -5.80 11.28 7.67
C ALA A 192 -6.41 11.60 9.04
N GLU A 193 -7.53 12.34 9.08
CA GLU A 193 -8.25 12.63 10.30
C GLU A 193 -8.70 11.33 11.00
N GLN A 194 -9.38 10.44 10.28
CA GLN A 194 -9.81 9.13 10.79
C GLN A 194 -8.65 8.28 11.31
N ARG A 195 -7.50 8.29 10.63
CA ARG A 195 -6.29 7.61 11.12
C ARG A 195 -5.81 8.22 12.43
N THR A 196 -5.74 9.54 12.51
CA THR A 196 -5.27 10.19 13.75
C THR A 196 -6.24 10.02 14.91
N THR A 197 -7.56 9.96 14.67
CA THR A 197 -8.55 9.69 15.73
C THR A 197 -8.45 8.25 16.20
N THR A 198 -8.45 7.28 15.27
CA THR A 198 -8.30 5.86 15.62
C THR A 198 -6.97 5.54 16.31
N GLU A 199 -5.86 6.17 15.90
CA GLU A 199 -4.57 6.06 16.59
C GLU A 199 -4.61 6.64 18.01
N ARG A 200 -5.29 7.78 18.21
CA ARG A 200 -5.49 8.37 19.55
C ARG A 200 -6.35 7.46 20.44
N ASP A 201 -7.47 6.96 19.92
CA ASP A 201 -8.36 6.06 20.66
C ASP A 201 -7.65 4.76 21.05
N LEU A 202 -6.87 4.18 20.13
CA LEU A 202 -6.05 3.00 20.41
C LEU A 202 -4.95 3.30 21.44
N ALA A 203 -4.30 4.47 21.38
CA ALA A 203 -3.30 4.87 22.36
C ALA A 203 -3.92 5.07 23.75
N GLU A 204 -5.12 5.66 23.82
CA GLU A 204 -5.87 5.83 25.07
C GLU A 204 -6.28 4.48 25.66
N GLN A 205 -6.83 3.57 24.84
CA GLN A 205 -7.19 2.22 25.27
C GLN A 205 -5.96 1.41 25.72
N ARG A 206 -4.83 1.54 25.03
CA ARG A 206 -3.57 0.90 25.45
C ARG A 206 -3.09 1.46 26.78
N SER A 207 -3.13 2.78 26.96
CA SER A 207 -2.73 3.39 28.22
C SER A 207 -3.68 3.02 29.36
N SER A 208 -5.00 2.90 29.13
CA SER A 208 -5.95 2.50 30.15
C SER A 208 -5.75 1.04 30.55
N THR A 209 -5.61 0.14 29.57
CA THR A 209 -5.34 -1.29 29.83
C THR A 209 -4.00 -1.52 30.50
N GLU A 210 -2.95 -0.76 30.15
CA GLU A 210 -1.66 -0.79 30.83
C GLU A 210 -1.78 -0.31 32.29
N ARG A 211 -2.54 0.76 32.55
CA ARG A 211 -2.80 1.21 33.93
C ARG A 211 -3.55 0.16 34.73
N GLU A 212 -4.60 -0.42 34.18
CA GLU A 212 -5.36 -1.51 34.82
C GLU A 212 -4.49 -2.73 35.11
N LEU A 213 -3.61 -3.11 34.18
CA LEU A 213 -2.67 -4.22 34.36
C LEU A 213 -1.67 -3.90 35.47
N THR A 214 -1.05 -2.72 35.46
CA THR A 214 -0.11 -2.32 36.52
C THR A 214 -0.78 -2.23 37.89
N GLU A 215 -2.04 -1.80 37.96
CA GLU A 215 -2.81 -1.80 39.20
C GLU A 215 -3.10 -3.23 39.65
N ALA A 216 -3.57 -4.10 38.75
CA ALA A 216 -3.81 -5.51 39.04
C ALA A 216 -2.52 -6.20 39.52
N GLU A 217 -1.39 -6.00 38.85
CA GLU A 217 -0.07 -6.51 39.27
C GLU A 217 0.31 -6.02 40.66
N ARG A 218 0.11 -4.73 40.96
CA ARG A 218 0.33 -4.19 42.31
C ARG A 218 -0.56 -4.85 43.35
N THR A 219 -1.84 -5.06 43.06
CA THR A 219 -2.76 -5.73 44.00
C THR A 219 -2.37 -7.19 44.24
N VAL A 220 -1.98 -7.93 43.19
CA VAL A 220 -1.52 -9.32 43.30
C VAL A 220 -0.22 -9.37 44.10
N THR A 221 0.73 -8.49 43.78
CA THR A 221 2.01 -8.40 44.51
C THR A 221 1.75 -8.10 45.99
N ALA A 222 0.89 -7.12 46.31
CA ALA A 222 0.53 -6.79 47.68
C ALA A 222 -0.15 -7.96 48.42
N ARG A 223 -0.99 -8.74 47.72
CA ARG A 223 -1.60 -9.97 48.28
C ARG A 223 -0.56 -11.05 48.54
N ILE A 224 0.37 -11.28 47.62
CA ILE A 224 1.46 -12.26 47.81
C ILE A 224 2.34 -11.84 48.99
N THR A 225 2.80 -10.58 49.03
CA THR A 225 3.62 -10.10 50.13
C THR A 225 2.91 -10.20 51.47
N ARG A 226 1.60 -9.92 51.50
CA ARG A 226 0.79 -10.05 52.71
C ARG A 226 0.66 -11.51 53.14
N ALA A 227 0.38 -12.41 52.21
CA ALA A 227 0.30 -13.84 52.50
C ALA A 227 1.66 -14.39 52.98
N ASP A 228 2.77 -13.94 52.41
CA ASP A 228 4.12 -14.31 52.84
C ASP A 228 4.44 -13.79 54.25
N THR A 229 4.03 -12.55 54.57
CA THR A 229 4.19 -11.99 55.93
C THR A 229 3.33 -12.75 56.93
N GLU A 230 2.06 -13.01 56.63
CA GLU A 230 1.14 -13.77 57.50
C GLU A 230 1.67 -15.21 57.68
N ALA A 231 2.15 -15.86 56.63
CA ALA A 231 2.74 -17.20 56.71
C ALA A 231 4.06 -17.21 57.49
N ARG A 232 4.84 -16.14 57.45
CA ARG A 232 6.05 -15.98 58.28
C ARG A 232 5.67 -15.81 59.75
N GLU A 233 4.75 -14.92 60.08
CA GLU A 233 4.26 -14.69 61.44
C GLU A 233 3.67 -15.96 62.04
N ASN A 234 2.85 -16.69 61.27
CA ASN A 234 2.29 -17.97 61.70
C ASN A 234 3.39 -19.01 61.98
N ARG A 235 4.43 -19.08 61.14
CA ARG A 235 5.58 -19.97 61.40
C ARG A 235 6.32 -19.59 62.68
N GLU A 236 6.59 -18.30 62.89
CA GLU A 236 7.24 -17.79 64.10
C GLU A 236 6.40 -18.07 65.36
N GLN A 237 5.07 -17.92 65.29
CA GLN A 237 4.15 -18.27 66.36
C GLN A 237 4.16 -19.77 66.66
N VAL A 238 4.05 -20.62 65.63
CA VAL A 238 4.12 -22.08 65.80
C VAL A 238 5.46 -22.51 66.40
N GLU A 239 6.58 -21.91 65.97
CA GLU A 239 7.91 -22.17 66.56
C GLU A 239 8.02 -21.69 68.02
N HIS A 240 7.38 -20.58 68.36
CA HIS A 240 7.32 -20.08 69.74
C HIS A 240 6.49 -21.00 70.63
N ASP A 241 5.29 -21.38 70.19
CA ASP A 241 4.41 -22.29 70.91
C ASP A 241 5.04 -23.67 71.06
N PHE A 242 5.71 -24.17 70.02
CA PHE A 242 6.45 -25.42 70.08
C PHE A 242 7.59 -25.35 71.09
N ARG A 243 8.34 -24.24 71.15
CA ARG A 243 9.39 -24.04 72.17
C ARG A 243 8.80 -24.04 73.58
N ILE A 244 7.71 -23.32 73.82
CA ILE A 244 7.03 -23.32 75.12
C ILE A 244 6.58 -24.73 75.49
N ALA A 245 5.92 -25.43 74.57
CA ALA A 245 5.43 -26.79 74.80
C ALA A 245 6.59 -27.78 75.05
N MET A 246 7.71 -27.63 74.34
CA MET A 246 8.90 -28.46 74.56
C MET A 246 9.62 -28.14 75.86
N ASP A 247 9.70 -26.86 76.25
CA ASP A 247 10.26 -26.46 77.54
C ASP A 247 9.38 -26.92 78.71
N GLN A 248 8.05 -26.86 78.57
CA GLN A 248 7.10 -27.43 79.52
C GLN A 248 7.29 -28.94 79.63
N ARG A 249 7.24 -29.68 78.52
CA ARG A 249 7.45 -31.13 78.51
C ARG A 249 8.83 -31.53 79.04
N ARG A 250 9.87 -30.74 78.76
CA ARG A 250 11.21 -30.93 79.33
C ARG A 250 11.21 -30.71 80.83
N THR A 251 10.54 -29.68 81.31
CA THR A 251 10.42 -29.39 82.74
C THR A 251 9.65 -30.50 83.44
N GLU A 252 8.52 -30.94 82.88
CA GLU A 252 7.75 -32.09 83.36
C GLU A 252 8.62 -33.36 83.41
N ALA A 253 9.34 -33.67 82.34
CA ALA A 253 10.26 -34.82 82.31
C ALA A 253 11.41 -34.70 83.32
N LEU A 254 11.98 -33.50 83.52
CA LEU A 254 12.98 -33.28 84.56
C LEU A 254 12.38 -33.44 85.96
N THR A 255 11.17 -32.94 86.19
CA THR A 255 10.47 -33.11 87.48
C THR A 255 10.12 -34.57 87.73
N SER A 256 9.73 -35.35 86.71
CA SER A 256 9.47 -36.78 86.87
C SER A 256 10.77 -37.54 87.16
N LEU A 257 11.88 -37.20 86.48
CA LEU A 257 13.20 -37.77 86.78
C LEU A 257 13.69 -37.41 88.19
N PHE A 258 13.47 -36.18 88.66
CA PHE A 258 13.79 -35.80 90.03
C PHE A 258 12.92 -36.54 91.04
N ALA A 259 11.61 -36.68 90.78
CA ALA A 259 10.72 -37.47 91.63
C ALA A 259 11.11 -38.95 91.68
N GLU A 260 11.50 -39.54 90.55
CA GLU A 260 12.04 -40.91 90.48
C GLU A 260 13.35 -41.03 91.27
N ARG A 261 14.27 -40.08 91.12
CA ARG A 261 15.52 -40.04 91.90
C ARG A 261 15.24 -39.94 93.39
N ASP A 262 14.39 -39.02 93.80
CA ASP A 262 14.05 -38.80 95.21
C ASP A 262 13.35 -40.03 95.81
N ALA A 263 12.51 -40.71 95.04
CA ALA A 263 11.91 -42.00 95.42
C ALA A 263 12.98 -43.09 95.58
N LEU A 264 13.93 -43.20 94.64
CA LEU A 264 15.05 -44.13 94.74
C LEU A 264 15.95 -43.83 95.95
N GLU A 265 16.21 -42.56 96.24
CA GLU A 265 17.00 -42.13 97.40
C GLU A 265 16.28 -42.43 98.72
N ALA A 266 14.96 -42.23 98.78
CA ALA A 266 14.13 -42.61 99.92
C ALA A 266 14.12 -44.15 100.12
N ASP A 267 14.08 -44.92 99.03
CA ASP A 267 14.17 -46.37 99.04
C ASP A 267 15.53 -46.88 99.55
N ILE A 268 16.64 -46.28 99.08
CA ILE A 268 17.98 -46.57 99.57
C ILE A 268 18.08 -46.22 101.06
N SER A 269 17.65 -45.02 101.45
CA SER A 269 17.65 -44.57 102.85
C SER A 269 16.80 -45.46 103.77
N ARG A 270 15.73 -46.06 103.24
CA ARG A 270 14.92 -47.05 103.97
C ARG A 270 15.69 -48.37 104.12
N ARG A 271 16.28 -48.89 103.05
CA ARG A 271 17.10 -50.12 103.08
C ARG A 271 18.30 -49.98 104.03
N GLU A 272 18.95 -48.83 104.06
CA GLU A 272 20.04 -48.53 104.99
C GLU A 272 19.57 -48.49 106.44
N ARG A 273 18.42 -47.87 106.72
CA ARG A 273 17.80 -47.89 108.07
C ARG A 273 17.47 -49.32 108.50
N GLU A 274 16.83 -50.10 107.63
CA GLU A 274 16.53 -51.50 107.92
C GLU A 274 17.80 -52.36 108.11
N ALA A 275 18.86 -52.10 107.34
CA ALA A 275 20.15 -52.76 107.50
C ALA A 275 20.83 -52.36 108.81
N ALA A 276 20.83 -51.07 109.18
CA ALA A 276 21.35 -50.57 110.45
C ALA A 276 20.58 -51.13 111.64
N GLU A 277 19.26 -51.26 111.54
CA GLU A 277 18.44 -51.92 112.57
C GLU A 277 18.72 -53.41 112.67
N ARG A 278 18.92 -54.11 111.55
CA ARG A 278 19.37 -55.51 111.53
C ARG A 278 20.72 -55.65 112.23
N ILE A 279 21.71 -54.84 111.88
CA ILE A 279 23.04 -54.83 112.51
C ILE A 279 22.94 -54.53 114.02
N ARG A 280 22.11 -53.56 114.43
CA ARG A 280 21.88 -53.26 115.86
C ARG A 280 21.27 -54.45 116.59
N ARG A 281 20.25 -55.09 116.02
CA ARG A 281 19.63 -56.30 116.59
C ARG A 281 20.65 -57.42 116.74
N ASP A 282 21.48 -57.66 115.72
CA ASP A 282 22.52 -58.69 115.77
C ASP A 282 23.59 -58.38 116.83
N LEU A 283 23.96 -57.10 117.00
CA LEU A 283 24.90 -56.67 118.05
C LEU A 283 24.32 -56.79 119.46
N ASP A 284 23.04 -56.44 119.66
CA ASP A 284 22.37 -56.60 120.95
C ASP A 284 22.16 -58.09 121.28
N GLN A 285 21.88 -58.92 120.28
CA GLN A 285 21.85 -60.37 120.42
C GLN A 285 23.23 -60.92 120.81
N ALA A 286 24.31 -60.50 120.13
CA ALA A 286 25.67 -60.90 120.48
C ALA A 286 26.09 -60.43 121.88
N ARG A 287 25.63 -59.26 122.32
CA ARG A 287 25.84 -58.76 123.69
C ARG A 287 25.13 -59.60 124.73
N THR A 288 23.85 -59.90 124.52
CA THR A 288 23.07 -60.73 125.45
C THR A 288 23.62 -62.16 125.52
N ASP A 289 24.04 -62.74 124.40
CA ASP A 289 24.70 -64.04 124.38
C ASP A 289 26.08 -63.97 125.06
N GLY A 290 26.84 -62.88 124.90
CA GLY A 290 28.08 -62.64 125.64
C GLY A 290 27.88 -62.42 127.15
N GLU A 291 26.75 -61.86 127.57
CA GLU A 291 26.36 -61.77 128.99
C GLU A 291 26.00 -63.12 129.59
N LYS A 292 25.27 -63.97 128.85
CA LYS A 292 24.98 -65.35 129.26
C LYS A 292 26.27 -66.15 129.46
N ILE A 293 27.17 -66.13 128.49
CA ILE A 293 28.47 -66.83 128.59
C ILE A 293 29.25 -66.37 129.83
N ARG A 294 29.28 -65.06 130.12
CA ARG A 294 29.94 -64.53 131.31
C ARG A 294 29.26 -64.95 132.61
N SER A 295 27.92 -65.01 132.63
CA SER A 295 27.14 -65.50 133.78
C SER A 295 27.40 -66.98 134.05
N ASP A 296 27.41 -67.81 133.00
CA ASP A 296 27.66 -69.25 133.09
C ASP A 296 29.10 -69.52 133.55
N ALA A 297 30.08 -68.82 132.98
CA ALA A 297 31.48 -68.91 133.43
C ALA A 297 31.68 -68.47 134.89
N ARG A 298 30.90 -67.49 135.36
CA ARG A 298 30.92 -67.04 136.76
C ARG A 298 30.33 -68.10 137.68
N ARG A 299 29.23 -68.74 137.28
CA ARG A 299 28.60 -69.84 138.01
C ARG A 299 29.55 -71.02 138.15
N ASP A 300 30.21 -71.43 137.07
CA ASP A 300 31.20 -72.52 137.07
C ASP A 300 32.40 -72.19 137.99
N ALA A 301 32.86 -70.93 138.01
CA ALA A 301 33.92 -70.47 138.91
C ALA A 301 33.49 -70.53 140.40
N GLU A 302 32.23 -70.22 140.70
CA GLU A 302 31.67 -70.29 142.07
C GLU A 302 31.46 -71.75 142.53
N GLU A 303 31.09 -72.66 141.61
CA GLU A 303 30.96 -74.08 141.90
C GLU A 303 32.31 -74.76 142.16
N THR A 304 33.33 -74.44 141.36
CA THR A 304 34.70 -74.97 141.51
C THR A 304 35.39 -74.46 142.79
N THR A 305 35.20 -73.18 143.15
CA THR A 305 35.72 -72.62 144.41
C THR A 305 35.02 -73.23 145.63
N SER A 306 33.71 -73.46 145.57
CA SER A 306 32.96 -74.15 146.63
C SER A 306 33.39 -75.62 146.79
N ALA A 307 33.70 -76.31 145.69
CA ALA A 307 34.24 -77.66 145.72
C ALA A 307 35.65 -77.72 146.31
N ALA A 308 36.51 -76.74 145.99
CA ALA A 308 37.85 -76.62 146.56
C ALA A 308 37.82 -76.34 148.07
N GLN A 309 36.92 -75.47 148.54
CA GLN A 309 36.74 -75.17 149.98
C GLN A 309 36.31 -76.40 150.79
N ARG A 310 35.35 -77.19 150.28
CA ARG A 310 34.96 -78.46 150.91
C ARG A 310 36.10 -79.47 151.00
N ARG A 311 36.98 -79.50 149.98
CA ARG A 311 38.17 -80.37 149.96
C ARG A 311 39.20 -79.96 151.02
N VAL A 312 39.35 -78.65 151.26
CA VAL A 312 40.25 -78.10 152.30
C VAL A 312 39.73 -78.40 153.71
N GLU A 313 38.42 -78.28 153.96
CA GLU A 313 37.81 -78.63 155.26
C GLU A 313 37.97 -80.12 155.61
N GLN A 314 37.83 -81.01 154.63
CA GLN A 314 38.07 -82.45 154.83
C GLN A 314 39.52 -82.77 155.21
N LEU A 315 40.50 -82.04 154.66
CA LEU A 315 41.93 -82.21 155.00
C LEU A 315 42.26 -81.68 156.40
N ILE A 316 41.60 -80.61 156.86
CA ILE A 316 41.73 -80.09 158.23
C ILE A 316 41.16 -81.09 159.26
N GLY A 317 40.05 -81.75 158.94
CA GLY A 317 39.45 -82.78 159.79
C GLY A 317 40.29 -84.06 159.93
N LEU A 318 41.01 -84.46 158.89
CA LEU A 318 41.95 -85.59 158.91
C LEU A 318 43.21 -85.28 159.72
N ARG A 319 43.74 -84.05 159.61
CA ARG A 319 44.93 -83.59 160.36
C ARG A 319 44.70 -83.56 161.87
N ALA A 320 43.52 -83.16 162.33
CA ALA A 320 43.18 -83.15 163.76
C ALA A 320 43.14 -84.56 164.36
N ARG A 321 42.72 -85.57 163.59
CA ARG A 321 42.64 -86.97 164.04
C ARG A 321 44.02 -87.64 164.18
N VAL A 322 44.97 -87.31 163.31
CA VAL A 322 46.35 -87.80 163.39
C VAL A 322 47.13 -87.14 164.55
N ALA A 323 46.83 -85.88 164.87
CA ALA A 323 47.48 -85.15 165.99
C ALA A 323 47.07 -85.64 167.39
N GLU A 324 45.90 -86.29 167.52
CA GLU A 324 45.45 -86.89 168.78
C GLU A 324 46.07 -88.28 169.00
N GLN A 325 46.23 -89.08 167.93
CA GLN A 325 46.85 -90.41 167.98
C GLN A 325 48.36 -90.36 168.29
N LEU A 326 49.06 -89.30 167.85
CA LEU A 326 50.49 -89.10 168.15
C LEU A 326 50.78 -88.65 169.60
N ARG A 327 49.78 -88.09 170.31
CA ARG A 327 49.94 -87.74 171.74
C ARG A 327 49.77 -88.96 172.67
N GLY A 328 48.97 -89.94 172.28
CA GLY A 328 48.82 -91.20 173.03
C GLY A 328 50.04 -92.13 172.94
N ALA A 329 50.74 -92.13 171.80
CA ALA A 329 51.90 -93.00 171.60
C ALA A 329 53.20 -92.50 172.27
N ARG A 330 53.30 -91.20 172.61
CA ARG A 330 54.54 -90.60 173.13
C ARG A 330 54.77 -90.78 174.63
N SER A 331 53.74 -91.05 175.45
CA SER A 331 53.96 -91.26 176.89
C SER A 331 54.13 -92.73 177.30
N LEU A 332 53.95 -93.68 176.38
CA LEU A 332 54.20 -95.11 176.64
C LEU A 332 55.63 -95.56 176.23
N ILE A 333 56.42 -94.68 175.61
CA ILE A 333 57.76 -94.99 175.08
C ILE A 333 58.86 -94.16 175.76
N GLU A 334 58.61 -93.67 176.99
CA GLU A 334 59.66 -93.15 177.88
C GLU A 334 59.88 -94.04 179.13
N SER A 335 59.16 -95.17 179.21
CA SER A 335 59.41 -96.24 180.19
C SER A 335 59.82 -97.53 179.48
N GLY A 336 61.09 -97.92 179.64
CA GLY A 336 61.64 -99.20 179.20
C GLY A 336 62.49 -99.02 177.94
N VAL A 337 63.80 -99.28 177.96
CA VAL A 337 64.39 -100.61 178.17
C VAL A 337 63.85 -101.57 177.11
N ASP A 338 64.77 -101.86 176.19
CA ASP A 338 64.92 -103.06 175.37
C ASP A 338 63.74 -103.47 174.48
N ASP A 339 63.90 -103.22 173.17
CA ASP A 339 63.89 -104.31 172.19
C ASP A 339 64.40 -103.81 170.82
N LEU A 340 65.61 -104.27 170.49
CA LEU A 340 65.95 -105.11 169.32
C LEU A 340 64.86 -105.18 168.22
N ASP A 341 65.14 -105.25 166.92
CA ASP A 341 66.37 -105.43 166.19
C ASP A 341 66.06 -105.27 164.69
N ALA A 342 67.15 -105.19 163.92
CA ALA A 342 67.41 -105.70 162.57
C ALA A 342 66.30 -106.30 161.67
N GLY A 343 66.45 -106.07 160.35
CA GLY A 343 65.85 -106.92 159.31
C GLY A 343 65.97 -106.42 157.84
N PRO A 344 66.51 -107.22 156.88
CA PRO A 344 66.73 -106.85 155.46
C PRO A 344 65.98 -107.70 154.38
N ALA A 345 65.96 -107.23 153.11
CA ALA A 345 65.65 -107.88 151.78
C ALA A 345 64.23 -108.48 151.46
N LEU A 346 63.69 -108.25 150.23
CA LEU A 346 62.80 -109.07 149.34
C LEU A 346 62.14 -108.19 148.21
N ALA A 347 62.03 -108.62 146.93
CA ALA A 347 60.83 -109.09 146.16
C ALA A 347 59.61 -108.10 146.14
N ASP A 348 58.84 -107.78 145.07
CA ASP A 348 58.18 -108.55 144.00
C ASP A 348 57.50 -107.61 142.93
N LEU A 349 57.02 -108.21 141.82
CA LEU A 349 56.01 -107.73 140.82
C LEU A 349 54.57 -107.64 141.45
N PRO A 350 53.38 -107.48 140.79
CA PRO A 350 52.97 -107.42 139.36
C PRO A 350 51.79 -106.41 139.03
N ALA A 351 51.10 -106.68 137.92
CA ALA A 351 49.97 -105.99 137.27
C ALA A 351 48.55 -106.26 137.85
N ASP A 352 47.57 -105.54 137.25
CA ASP A 352 46.11 -105.78 137.08
C ASP A 352 45.11 -105.66 138.25
N GLU A 353 44.10 -104.76 138.05
CA GLU A 353 42.62 -105.00 137.91
C GLU A 353 41.87 -106.02 138.84
N PRO A 354 40.53 -106.25 138.82
CA PRO A 354 39.33 -105.62 138.22
C PRO A 354 38.08 -105.70 139.19
N PRO A 355 36.83 -106.11 138.85
CA PRO A 355 35.89 -105.84 137.73
C PRO A 355 34.45 -105.36 138.15
N ALA A 356 33.63 -105.12 137.10
CA ALA A 356 32.14 -105.19 136.99
C ALA A 356 31.33 -104.06 137.63
N GLY A 357 30.29 -103.45 137.03
CA GLY A 357 29.54 -103.50 135.76
C GLY A 357 28.58 -102.28 135.82
N GLN A 358 27.94 -101.72 134.80
CA GLN A 358 27.09 -102.23 133.72
C GLN A 358 26.87 -101.09 132.69
N ALA A 359 26.58 -101.46 131.44
CA ALA A 359 26.33 -100.65 130.23
C ALA A 359 24.89 -100.03 130.21
N PRO A 360 24.20 -99.70 129.07
CA PRO A 360 24.55 -99.46 127.63
C PRO A 360 23.85 -98.16 127.08
N VAL A 361 23.89 -97.68 125.81
CA VAL A 361 23.19 -98.15 124.57
C VAL A 361 23.34 -97.09 123.43
N GLU A 362 23.54 -97.59 122.18
CA GLU A 362 23.20 -97.17 120.78
C GLU A 362 23.20 -95.68 120.31
N GLN A 363 23.73 -95.23 119.14
CA GLN A 363 23.63 -95.65 117.71
C GLN A 363 22.18 -95.58 117.12
N PRO A 364 21.93 -95.64 115.79
CA PRO A 364 22.19 -94.66 114.71
C PRO A 364 20.91 -94.29 113.85
N PRO A 365 20.74 -94.60 112.53
CA PRO A 365 20.79 -93.67 111.39
C PRO A 365 19.53 -93.65 110.45
N ALA A 366 19.68 -92.95 109.30
CA ALA A 366 19.09 -93.21 107.97
C ALA A 366 17.68 -92.68 107.59
N GLY A 367 17.62 -92.11 106.37
CA GLY A 367 16.46 -92.08 105.47
C GLY A 367 15.43 -90.97 105.74
N ILE A 368 14.62 -90.45 104.79
CA ILE A 368 14.31 -90.79 103.40
C ILE A 368 13.61 -89.52 102.81
N SER A 369 13.61 -89.39 101.47
CA SER A 369 12.48 -88.92 100.63
C SER A 369 12.40 -87.44 100.19
N GLU A 370 12.53 -87.27 98.87
CA GLU A 370 11.62 -86.55 97.94
C GLU A 370 10.11 -86.57 98.32
N PRO A 371 9.13 -85.92 97.62
CA PRO A 371 9.16 -85.39 96.25
C PRO A 371 8.42 -84.05 95.98
N ARG A 372 8.59 -83.55 94.74
CA ARG A 372 7.63 -83.00 93.74
C ARG A 372 6.46 -82.10 94.23
N THR A 373 5.97 -81.11 93.48
CA THR A 373 5.31 -81.26 92.16
C THR A 373 4.91 -79.86 91.60
N THR A 374 5.24 -79.59 90.32
CA THR A 374 4.45 -78.89 89.25
C THR A 374 3.90 -77.46 89.47
N VAL A 375 3.81 -76.55 88.49
CA VAL A 375 3.19 -76.62 87.15
C VAL A 375 3.76 -75.46 86.28
N ALA A 376 3.98 -75.71 84.98
CA ALA A 376 4.19 -74.74 83.90
C ALA A 376 2.82 -74.15 83.41
N PRO A 377 2.61 -73.73 82.15
CA PRO A 377 3.36 -72.87 81.22
C PRO A 377 2.51 -71.65 80.77
N ALA A 378 3.04 -70.77 79.91
CA ALA A 378 2.46 -70.44 78.59
C ALA A 378 2.97 -69.09 78.03
N ALA A 379 3.57 -69.18 76.84
CA ALA A 379 3.63 -68.17 75.78
C ALA A 379 2.20 -67.97 75.17
N PRO A 380 1.92 -67.32 74.01
CA PRO A 380 2.83 -66.74 72.99
C PRO A 380 2.32 -65.45 72.31
N GLY A 381 3.04 -65.00 71.27
CA GLY A 381 2.52 -64.16 70.19
C GLY A 381 3.57 -63.14 69.73
N ALA A 382 4.41 -63.43 68.72
CA ALA A 382 4.10 -63.39 67.27
C ALA A 382 3.62 -61.99 66.84
N ALA A 383 4.11 -61.32 65.80
CA ALA A 383 5.03 -61.66 64.73
C ALA A 383 5.45 -60.34 64.01
N ASP A 384 6.48 -60.45 63.17
CA ASP A 384 6.65 -59.77 61.87
C ASP A 384 6.81 -58.23 61.78
N THR A 385 8.09 -57.82 61.83
CA THR A 385 8.87 -57.24 60.70
C THR A 385 8.24 -57.32 59.28
N PRO A 386 8.71 -56.55 58.28
CA PRO A 386 8.80 -55.09 58.12
C PRO A 386 8.33 -54.68 56.69
N ALA A 387 8.80 -53.52 56.22
CA ALA A 387 9.00 -53.09 54.82
C ALA A 387 8.15 -51.87 54.44
N SER A 388 8.78 -50.70 54.27
CA SER A 388 9.63 -50.27 53.14
C SER A 388 8.82 -50.02 51.87
N THR A 389 8.57 -48.73 51.62
CA THR A 389 8.56 -48.12 50.28
C THR A 389 9.99 -48.12 49.69
N PRO A 390 10.30 -47.54 48.50
CA PRO A 390 9.47 -46.98 47.41
C PRO A 390 9.93 -47.45 45.99
N ARG A 391 9.19 -47.05 44.93
CA ARG A 391 9.72 -46.26 43.78
C ARG A 391 8.72 -46.06 42.63
N THR A 392 8.88 -44.88 42.02
CA THR A 392 8.54 -44.36 40.68
C THR A 392 8.89 -45.36 39.55
N VAL A 393 8.37 -45.32 38.30
CA VAL A 393 8.23 -44.24 37.28
C VAL A 393 7.26 -44.75 36.17
N GLU A 394 6.71 -43.82 35.37
CA GLU A 394 6.46 -43.91 33.91
C GLU A 394 5.08 -44.32 33.33
N GLU A 395 4.47 -43.30 32.70
CA GLU A 395 3.66 -43.22 31.47
C GLU A 395 2.52 -44.22 31.14
N ALA A 396 1.30 -43.66 31.02
CA ALA A 396 0.26 -44.16 30.12
C ALA A 396 -0.67 -43.04 29.60
N VAL A 397 -0.44 -42.67 28.34
CA VAL A 397 -1.31 -42.18 27.25
C VAL A 397 -2.84 -42.11 27.50
N ALA A 398 -3.49 -40.99 27.14
CA ALA A 398 -4.72 -40.97 26.29
C ALA A 398 -5.30 -39.56 25.98
N ALA A 399 -5.90 -39.48 24.78
CA ALA A 399 -6.91 -38.54 24.25
C ALA A 399 -6.40 -37.19 23.66
N LYS A 400 -6.38 -36.99 22.32
CA LYS A 400 -7.46 -36.91 21.30
C LYS A 400 -8.06 -35.50 21.23
N GLU A 401 -7.73 -34.75 20.17
CA GLU A 401 -8.72 -33.94 19.44
C GLU A 401 -8.27 -33.54 18.03
N ARG A 402 -9.23 -33.57 17.12
CA ARG A 402 -9.11 -33.56 15.67
C ARG A 402 -9.42 -32.17 15.12
N ARG A 403 -8.61 -31.74 14.15
CA ARG A 403 -8.98 -30.84 13.05
C ARG A 403 -9.89 -31.59 12.06
N PRO A 404 -10.71 -30.92 11.23
CA PRO A 404 -10.21 -30.71 9.86
C PRO A 404 -10.64 -29.39 9.20
N ALA A 405 -9.95 -29.11 8.09
CA ALA A 405 -10.18 -28.08 7.11
C ALA A 405 -10.88 -28.65 5.85
N ALA A 406 -11.60 -27.80 5.10
CA ALA A 406 -11.88 -27.88 3.65
C ALA A 406 -12.41 -26.49 3.22
N ALA A 407 -11.74 -25.69 2.39
CA ALA A 407 -11.44 -25.80 0.95
C ALA A 407 -12.67 -25.61 0.03
N ALA A 408 -12.75 -24.46 -0.65
CA ALA A 408 -13.39 -24.28 -1.97
C ALA A 408 -13.04 -22.90 -2.57
N GLU A 409 -12.30 -22.90 -3.69
CA GLU A 409 -12.18 -21.79 -4.64
C GLU A 409 -12.84 -22.18 -5.97
N THR A 410 -13.34 -21.15 -6.69
CA THR A 410 -13.32 -20.92 -8.17
C THR A 410 -14.67 -20.80 -8.93
N GLN A 411 -15.13 -19.54 -9.07
CA GLN A 411 -15.70 -18.77 -10.23
C GLN A 411 -16.83 -19.36 -11.17
N PRO A 412 -17.26 -18.67 -12.26
CA PRO A 412 -18.41 -17.72 -12.30
C PRO A 412 -19.44 -17.99 -13.43
N GLU A 413 -20.67 -17.42 -13.39
CA GLU A 413 -21.47 -17.06 -14.61
C GLU A 413 -22.86 -16.43 -14.28
N PRO A 414 -23.35 -15.46 -15.08
CA PRO A 414 -24.78 -15.13 -15.29
C PRO A 414 -25.24 -15.55 -16.72
N PRO A 415 -26.53 -15.87 -17.00
CA PRO A 415 -27.51 -14.81 -17.33
C PRO A 415 -29.02 -15.19 -17.15
N ALA A 416 -29.92 -14.20 -17.11
CA ALA A 416 -31.34 -14.42 -17.38
C ALA A 416 -32.00 -13.20 -18.04
N GLY A 417 -32.40 -13.37 -19.30
CA GLY A 417 -33.45 -12.60 -19.95
C GLY A 417 -34.40 -13.58 -20.66
N PRO A 418 -35.68 -13.26 -20.85
CA PRO A 418 -36.51 -13.97 -21.80
C PRO A 418 -36.79 -13.12 -23.04
N ALA A 419 -36.48 -13.71 -24.19
CA ALA A 419 -37.00 -13.33 -25.49
C ALA A 419 -38.48 -13.77 -25.61
N GLY A 420 -39.30 -12.90 -26.18
CA GLY A 420 -40.62 -13.23 -26.73
C GLY A 420 -40.66 -12.82 -28.20
N SER A 421 -40.63 -13.81 -29.08
CA SER A 421 -40.72 -13.68 -30.54
C SER A 421 -42.18 -13.58 -31.01
N GLY A 422 -42.42 -12.77 -32.03
CA GLY A 422 -43.61 -12.80 -32.89
C GLY A 422 -43.46 -11.71 -33.96
N SER A 423 -42.73 -11.98 -35.05
CA SER A 423 -43.21 -12.58 -36.30
C SER A 423 -44.06 -11.64 -37.16
N SER A 424 -43.56 -11.44 -38.38
CA SER A 424 -44.26 -11.14 -39.64
C SER A 424 -44.49 -9.67 -40.02
N GLY A 425 -43.94 -9.31 -41.18
CA GLY A 425 -44.76 -8.64 -42.20
C GLY A 425 -44.25 -7.31 -42.74
N SER A 426 -43.41 -7.40 -43.79
CA SER A 426 -43.53 -6.63 -45.04
C SER A 426 -43.63 -5.10 -45.02
N GLY A 427 -42.70 -4.46 -45.75
CA GLY A 427 -43.11 -3.55 -46.82
C GLY A 427 -42.92 -2.04 -46.61
N ARG A 428 -41.72 -1.55 -47.01
CA ARG A 428 -41.40 -0.29 -47.71
C ARG A 428 -41.86 1.09 -47.15
N PRO A 429 -41.11 2.16 -47.47
CA PRO A 429 -41.09 3.40 -46.69
C PRO A 429 -42.11 4.43 -47.19
N ARG A 430 -42.54 5.33 -46.30
CA ARG A 430 -43.23 6.58 -46.64
C ARG A 430 -42.36 7.80 -46.26
N PRO A 431 -42.48 8.91 -47.01
CA PRO A 431 -41.50 9.98 -47.00
C PRO A 431 -41.83 11.09 -45.98
N SER A 432 -40.79 11.82 -45.59
CA SER A 432 -40.84 13.03 -44.78
C SER A 432 -41.58 14.19 -45.47
N PRO A 433 -42.27 15.08 -44.73
CA PRO A 433 -42.73 16.35 -45.28
C PRO A 433 -41.63 17.42 -45.14
N ARG A 434 -41.31 18.09 -46.24
CA ARG A 434 -40.50 19.31 -46.27
C ARG A 434 -41.37 20.51 -46.63
N ALA A 435 -41.08 21.62 -45.95
CA ALA A 435 -41.19 23.02 -46.38
C ALA A 435 -42.58 23.71 -46.42
N ARG A 436 -42.71 24.75 -45.59
CA ARG A 436 -43.30 26.03 -46.01
C ARG A 436 -42.28 27.14 -45.75
N SER A 437 -41.70 27.61 -46.85
CA SER A 437 -41.00 28.89 -46.96
C SER A 437 -42.03 29.96 -47.30
N SER A 438 -41.93 31.08 -46.59
CA SER A 438 -42.64 32.34 -46.84
C SER A 438 -42.27 32.94 -48.19
N TYR A 439 -43.27 33.39 -48.94
CA TYR A 439 -43.11 34.41 -49.98
C TYR A 439 -44.31 35.37 -49.93
N GLY A 440 -44.02 36.63 -49.61
CA GLY A 440 -44.94 37.74 -49.78
C GLY A 440 -44.90 38.27 -51.22
N GLY A 441 -45.93 38.99 -51.63
CA GLY A 441 -45.93 39.67 -52.94
C GLY A 441 -47.30 40.13 -53.43
N SER A 442 -47.73 41.29 -52.94
CA SER A 442 -48.47 42.36 -53.65
C SER A 442 -49.61 42.00 -54.63
N LYS A 443 -50.83 42.43 -54.30
CA LYS A 443 -51.84 42.84 -55.30
C LYS A 443 -52.19 44.32 -55.11
N ARG A 444 -51.92 45.10 -56.16
CA ARG A 444 -52.32 46.50 -56.32
C ARG A 444 -53.81 46.62 -56.60
N THR A 445 -54.32 47.75 -56.15
CA THR A 445 -55.68 48.26 -56.11
C THR A 445 -56.30 48.52 -57.49
N ALA A 446 -57.61 48.28 -57.55
CA ALA A 446 -58.48 48.60 -58.67
C ALA A 446 -58.76 50.11 -58.77
N ARG A 447 -59.03 50.46 -60.02
CA ARG A 447 -59.37 51.74 -60.64
C ARG A 447 -60.76 52.22 -60.23
N THR A 448 -60.88 53.48 -59.81
CA THR A 448 -62.11 54.27 -59.90
C THR A 448 -61.78 55.70 -60.32
N ARG A 449 -62.54 56.16 -61.33
CA ARG A 449 -62.52 57.44 -62.08
C ARG A 449 -61.47 57.56 -63.17
#